data_AF-A0A533Z0L9-F1
#
_entry.id   AF-A0A533Z0L9-F1
#
_cell.length_a   1.000
_cell.length_b   1.000
_cell.length_c   1.000
_cell.angle_alpha   90.00
_cell.angle_beta   90.00
_cell.angle_gamma   90.00
#
_symmetry.space_group_name_H-M   'P 1'
#
loop_
_entity.id
_entity.type
_entity.pdbx_description
1 polymer ?
#
loop_
_entity_poly.entity_id
_entity_poly.type
_entity_poly.pdbx_seq_one_letter_code
_entity_poly.pdbx_strand_id
1 'polypeptide(L)'
;MKRLGRSIIPIVFLSLFAQGTVFATPSTTYWTPATSDVQPFNVWHIGVDNYFRLYQSAAEQGSPGALPTDVGLTVGVLPYEKLNMETGIDYLGPARLAHSALQSMGHSVLFNAKLGTPEGAFFGSWFPALNVGIFDVGTKSQVTSMNIVDFLVGKTLGPFGRIHGGGYYGNPGSVLMRENGCKRYATVASGLQCLPGQSGASANSGGMVGYDYGFWPVKDKAGNEYNKWVFAADYASGKNYIGGGGFGMYHYFTKDISLLTGPVWFNDHVINGQWKWTVQLDINF
;
A
#
# COMPACT_ATOMS: atom_id res chain seq x y z
N MET A 1 34.68 22.92 55.93
CA MET A 1 33.47 23.75 55.68
C MET A 1 33.33 23.87 54.16
N LYS A 2 32.46 23.11 53.48
CA LYS A 2 31.13 23.55 52.95
C LYS A 2 31.20 25.01 52.42
N ARG A 3 30.88 25.38 51.16
CA ARG A 3 29.91 24.85 50.18
C ARG A 3 29.95 25.72 48.89
N LEU A 4 29.44 25.16 47.77
CA LEU A 4 28.94 25.80 46.53
C LEU A 4 29.96 26.53 45.65
N GLY A 5 30.01 26.44 44.31
CA GLY A 5 29.03 26.17 43.23
C GLY A 5 29.51 27.08 42.07
N ARG A 6 29.49 26.79 40.77
CA ARG A 6 28.47 26.22 39.89
C ARG A 6 29.20 25.86 38.58
N SER A 7 29.17 24.60 38.15
CA SER A 7 29.50 24.26 36.76
C SER A 7 28.26 24.49 35.92
N ILE A 8 28.30 25.47 35.03
CA ILE A 8 27.26 25.75 34.06
C ILE A 8 27.41 24.71 32.95
N ILE A 9 26.64 23.63 33.03
CA ILE A 9 26.33 22.76 31.90
C ILE A 9 25.15 23.44 31.20
N PRO A 10 25.27 23.89 29.93
CA PRO A 10 24.08 24.21 29.17
C PRO A 10 23.38 22.88 28.86
N ILE A 11 22.42 22.54 29.70
CA ILE A 11 21.33 21.61 29.40
C ILE A 11 20.55 22.27 28.26
N VAL A 12 20.93 21.97 27.02
CA VAL A 12 20.09 22.17 25.83
C VAL A 12 19.07 21.02 25.84
N PHE A 13 18.11 21.15 26.76
CA PHE A 13 16.86 20.41 26.76
C PHE A 13 15.77 21.46 26.78
N LEU A 14 15.40 21.94 25.60
CA LEU A 14 14.02 22.32 25.34
C LEU A 14 13.80 22.41 23.83
N SER A 15 12.92 21.54 23.36
CA SER A 15 12.06 21.70 22.18
C SER A 15 12.75 22.00 20.85
N LEU A 16 12.67 21.06 19.90
CA LEU A 16 12.18 21.32 18.53
C LEU A 16 12.05 19.96 17.79
N PHE A 17 10.79 19.63 17.50
CA PHE A 17 10.31 18.69 16.48
C PHE A 17 10.54 17.18 16.65
N ALA A 18 9.76 16.57 17.54
CA ALA A 18 9.05 15.36 17.12
C ALA A 18 7.80 15.80 16.34
N GLN A 19 7.98 16.25 15.09
CA GLN A 19 6.87 16.38 14.16
C GLN A 19 6.51 14.98 13.67
N GLY A 20 5.76 14.25 14.49
CA GLY A 20 4.86 13.23 13.97
C GLY A 20 3.71 13.97 13.31
N THR A 21 3.93 14.48 12.11
CA THR A 21 2.86 15.01 11.28
C THR A 21 1.91 13.85 10.97
N VAL A 22 0.72 13.91 11.58
CA VAL A 22 -0.41 13.06 11.22
C VAL A 22 -0.82 13.48 9.81
N PHE A 23 -0.21 12.82 8.83
CA PHE A 23 -0.64 12.84 7.45
C PHE A 23 -1.80 11.85 7.28
N ALA A 24 -2.50 11.92 6.15
CA ALA A 24 -3.14 10.74 5.57
C ALA A 24 -2.06 9.65 5.53
N THR A 25 -2.08 8.78 6.53
CA THR A 25 -1.10 7.72 6.67
C THR A 25 -1.54 6.70 5.64
N PRO A 26 -0.83 6.52 4.53
CA PRO A 26 -1.36 5.67 3.50
C PRO A 26 -1.08 4.22 3.93
N SER A 27 -2.08 3.35 3.83
CA SER A 27 -1.86 1.90 4.07
C SER A 27 -1.12 1.24 2.90
N THR A 28 -0.97 1.97 1.78
CA THR A 28 -0.21 1.67 0.56
C THR A 28 0.79 2.80 0.25
N THR A 29 1.76 2.59 -0.64
CA THR A 29 2.60 3.71 -1.14
C THR A 29 2.04 4.30 -2.42
N TYR A 30 1.60 3.44 -3.34
CA TYR A 30 1.01 3.86 -4.60
C TYR A 30 0.15 2.77 -5.26
N TRP A 31 0.77 1.67 -5.71
CA TRP A 31 0.08 0.47 -6.25
C TRP A 31 0.11 -0.68 -5.25
N THR A 32 1.14 -0.73 -4.42
CA THR A 32 1.48 -1.83 -3.53
C THR A 32 1.41 -1.36 -2.07
N PRO A 33 1.30 -2.29 -1.10
CA PRO A 33 1.42 -1.96 0.30
C PRO A 33 2.86 -1.66 0.74
N ALA A 34 3.77 -1.27 -0.17
CA ALA A 34 5.20 -1.06 0.10
C ALA A 34 5.53 0.17 0.96
N THR A 35 4.77 0.41 2.02
CA THR A 35 4.99 1.42 3.05
C THR A 35 5.22 0.77 4.40
N SER A 36 6.13 1.32 5.19
CA SER A 36 6.34 0.91 6.58
C SER A 36 5.32 1.53 7.54
N ASP A 37 4.48 2.45 7.05
CA ASP A 37 3.53 3.18 7.88
C ASP A 37 2.36 2.29 8.33
N VAL A 38 1.84 2.64 9.51
CA VAL A 38 0.70 1.96 10.15
C VAL A 38 -0.23 3.03 10.74
N GLN A 39 -1.53 2.88 10.54
CA GLN A 39 -2.54 3.81 11.04
C GLN A 39 -2.36 4.06 12.54
N PRO A 40 -2.32 5.33 12.99
CA PRO A 40 -2.26 5.66 14.40
C PRO A 40 -3.52 5.22 15.15
N PHE A 41 -3.41 5.07 16.47
CA PHE A 41 -4.53 4.68 17.33
C PHE A 41 -5.76 5.56 17.13
N ASN A 42 -6.92 4.93 16.92
CA ASN A 42 -8.22 5.58 16.77
C ASN A 42 -8.29 6.59 15.60
N VAL A 43 -7.37 6.49 14.64
CA VAL A 43 -7.50 7.16 13.34
C VAL A 43 -8.19 6.19 12.40
N TRP A 44 -9.33 6.64 11.87
CA TRP A 44 -10.05 5.94 10.81
C TRP A 44 -9.54 6.42 9.47
N HIS A 45 -9.46 5.50 8.52
CA HIS A 45 -9.01 5.74 7.17
C HIS A 45 -10.01 5.16 6.18
N ILE A 46 -10.50 5.99 5.26
CA ILE A 46 -11.29 5.57 4.10
C ILE A 46 -10.44 5.76 2.85
N GLY A 47 -10.31 4.69 2.07
CA GLY A 47 -9.64 4.68 0.77
C GLY A 47 -10.61 4.34 -0.35
N VAL A 48 -10.47 4.99 -1.50
CA VAL A 48 -11.19 4.60 -2.73
C VAL A 48 -10.21 4.62 -3.89
N ASP A 49 -9.93 3.45 -4.46
CA ASP A 49 -8.93 3.28 -5.50
C ASP A 49 -9.57 2.87 -6.82
N ASN A 50 -9.29 3.65 -7.87
CA ASN A 50 -9.70 3.34 -9.22
C ASN A 50 -8.48 3.18 -10.12
N TYR A 51 -8.50 2.13 -10.95
CA TYR A 51 -7.49 1.91 -11.98
C TYR A 51 -8.17 1.66 -13.32
N PHE A 52 -7.98 2.55 -14.28
CA PHE A 52 -8.65 2.52 -15.57
C PHE A 52 -7.71 2.92 -16.70
N ARG A 53 -8.04 2.50 -17.93
CA ARG A 53 -7.30 2.96 -19.10
C ARG A 53 -7.79 4.34 -19.53
N LEU A 54 -6.86 5.22 -19.90
CA LEU A 54 -7.20 6.51 -20.52
C LEU A 54 -7.64 6.34 -21.98
N TYR A 55 -7.11 5.31 -22.65
CA TYR A 55 -7.37 5.05 -24.07
C TYR A 55 -7.40 3.54 -24.32
N GLN A 56 -8.11 3.11 -25.37
CA GLN A 56 -8.07 1.73 -25.85
C GLN A 56 -7.93 1.74 -27.37
N SER A 57 -6.85 1.14 -27.88
CA SER A 57 -6.66 0.97 -29.31
C SER A 57 -7.36 -0.29 -29.82
N ALA A 58 -7.62 -0.36 -31.14
CA ALA A 58 -8.21 -1.54 -31.78
C ALA A 58 -7.36 -2.82 -31.60
N ALA A 59 -6.03 -2.67 -31.46
CA ALA A 59 -5.12 -3.78 -31.19
C ALA A 59 -5.25 -4.34 -29.76
N GLU A 60 -5.89 -3.61 -28.85
CA GLU A 60 -6.08 -3.98 -27.43
C GLU A 60 -7.52 -4.39 -27.13
N GLN A 61 -8.31 -4.63 -28.18
CA GLN A 61 -9.69 -5.07 -28.07
C GLN A 61 -9.74 -6.43 -27.34
N GLY A 62 -10.50 -6.49 -26.24
CA GLY A 62 -10.59 -7.67 -25.36
C GLY A 62 -9.62 -7.68 -24.18
N SER A 63 -8.69 -6.71 -24.06
CA SER A 63 -7.89 -6.57 -22.84
C SER A 63 -8.66 -5.87 -21.71
N PRO A 64 -8.39 -6.16 -20.43
CA PRO A 64 -9.07 -5.54 -19.29
C PRO A 64 -8.95 -4.01 -19.31
N GLY A 65 -10.10 -3.32 -19.28
CA GLY A 65 -10.20 -1.86 -19.37
C GLY A 65 -10.06 -1.15 -18.01
N ALA A 66 -10.37 -1.84 -16.92
CA ALA A 66 -10.20 -1.35 -15.55
C ALA A 66 -9.94 -2.51 -14.59
N LEU A 67 -9.40 -2.22 -13.40
CA LEU A 67 -9.44 -3.15 -12.27
C LEU A 67 -10.74 -2.92 -11.48
N PRO A 68 -11.14 -3.86 -10.60
CA PRO A 68 -12.21 -3.59 -9.64
C PRO A 68 -11.89 -2.32 -8.86
N THR A 69 -12.90 -1.51 -8.56
CA THR A 69 -12.72 -0.40 -7.60
C THR A 69 -12.49 -1.00 -6.22
N ASP A 70 -11.49 -0.49 -5.52
CA ASP A 70 -11.27 -0.79 -4.12
C ASP A 70 -11.93 0.29 -3.26
N VAL A 71 -12.64 -0.13 -2.22
CA VAL A 71 -13.20 0.75 -1.19
C VAL A 71 -12.82 0.17 0.16
N GLY A 72 -11.83 0.81 0.78
CA GLY A 72 -11.23 0.37 2.04
C GLY A 72 -11.76 1.16 3.24
N LEU A 73 -11.88 0.48 4.38
CA LEU A 73 -12.05 1.09 5.69
C LEU A 73 -11.06 0.44 6.66
N THR A 74 -10.15 1.24 7.20
CA THR A 74 -9.08 0.80 8.10
C THR A 74 -9.07 1.65 9.36
N VAL A 75 -8.69 1.06 10.50
CA VAL A 75 -8.55 1.78 11.77
C VAL A 75 -7.33 1.32 12.54
N GLY A 76 -6.64 2.25 13.19
CA GLY A 76 -5.58 1.92 14.15
C GLY A 76 -6.15 1.49 15.51
N VAL A 77 -5.74 0.33 16.02
CA VAL A 77 -6.37 -0.33 17.18
C VAL A 77 -5.50 -0.41 18.43
N LEU A 78 -4.20 -0.12 18.35
CA LEU A 78 -3.30 -0.16 19.51
C LEU A 78 -2.93 1.24 20.02
N PRO A 79 -3.09 1.51 21.34
CA PRO A 79 -2.83 2.83 21.95
C PRO A 79 -1.37 3.02 22.40
N TYR A 80 -0.41 2.35 21.77
CA TYR A 80 1.00 2.43 22.18
C TYR A 80 1.79 3.36 21.27
N GLU A 81 2.72 4.12 21.84
CA GLU A 81 3.54 5.09 21.08
C GLU A 81 4.56 4.44 20.13
N LYS A 82 5.03 3.23 20.47
CA LYS A 82 6.13 2.54 19.78
C LYS A 82 5.68 1.34 18.96
N LEU A 83 4.40 1.00 19.05
CA LEU A 83 3.83 -0.18 18.43
C LEU A 83 2.41 0.15 17.99
N ASN A 84 2.22 0.24 16.68
CA ASN A 84 0.95 0.53 16.06
C ASN A 84 0.42 -0.76 15.44
N MET A 85 -0.90 -0.89 15.42
CA MET A 85 -1.58 -1.93 14.67
C MET A 85 -2.78 -1.32 13.97
N GLU A 86 -3.00 -1.70 12.71
CA GLU A 86 -4.20 -1.39 11.96
C GLU A 86 -4.94 -2.67 11.58
N THR A 87 -6.25 -2.57 11.46
CA THR A 87 -7.12 -3.59 10.88
C THR A 87 -8.12 -2.93 9.97
N GLY A 88 -8.47 -3.58 8.87
CA GLY A 88 -9.39 -3.02 7.90
C GLY A 88 -10.08 -4.05 7.04
N ILE A 89 -11.00 -3.54 6.24
CA ILE A 89 -11.79 -4.28 5.26
C ILE A 89 -11.75 -3.54 3.92
N ASP A 90 -11.69 -4.30 2.84
CA ASP A 90 -11.68 -3.79 1.48
C ASP A 90 -12.83 -4.41 0.70
N TYR A 91 -13.64 -3.60 0.03
CA TYR A 91 -14.63 -4.08 -0.92
C TYR A 91 -14.11 -3.89 -2.34
N LEU A 92 -13.94 -5.01 -3.06
CA LEU A 92 -13.58 -4.98 -4.47
C LEU A 92 -14.81 -5.11 -5.36
N GLY A 93 -15.09 -4.07 -6.14
CA GLY A 93 -16.15 -4.08 -7.15
C GLY A 93 -16.56 -2.69 -7.62
N PRO A 94 -17.19 -2.56 -8.80
CA PRO A 94 -17.55 -3.63 -9.72
C PRO A 94 -16.36 -4.07 -10.59
N ALA A 95 -16.30 -5.35 -10.97
CA ALA A 95 -15.20 -5.93 -11.76
C ALA A 95 -15.53 -6.19 -13.24
N ARG A 96 -16.63 -5.64 -13.77
CA ARG A 96 -17.13 -5.97 -15.12
C ARG A 96 -16.12 -5.73 -16.25
N LEU A 97 -15.26 -4.72 -16.09
CA LEU A 97 -14.22 -4.36 -17.07
C LEU A 97 -12.86 -5.03 -16.78
N ALA A 98 -12.78 -5.86 -15.75
CA ALA A 98 -11.58 -6.58 -15.35
C ALA A 98 -11.45 -7.94 -16.06
N HIS A 99 -10.27 -8.55 -15.95
CA HIS A 99 -10.03 -9.92 -16.44
C HIS A 99 -10.96 -10.93 -15.75
N SER A 100 -11.26 -12.07 -16.38
CA SER A 100 -12.16 -13.10 -15.83
C SER A 100 -11.74 -13.60 -14.45
N ALA A 101 -10.43 -13.77 -14.22
CA ALA A 101 -9.89 -14.11 -12.90
C ALA A 101 -10.24 -13.05 -11.84
N LEU A 102 -10.17 -11.76 -12.17
CA LEU A 102 -10.51 -10.65 -11.25
C LEU A 102 -12.01 -10.45 -11.12
N GLN A 103 -12.80 -10.79 -12.14
CA GLN A 103 -14.26 -10.76 -12.05
C GLN A 103 -14.78 -11.65 -10.93
N SER A 104 -14.11 -12.77 -10.67
CA SER A 104 -14.47 -13.67 -9.58
C SER A 104 -14.32 -13.04 -8.18
N MET A 105 -13.54 -11.96 -8.07
CA MET A 105 -13.43 -11.14 -6.86
C MET A 105 -14.41 -9.97 -6.78
N GLY A 106 -15.06 -9.56 -7.88
CA GLY A 106 -15.73 -8.27 -8.04
C GLY A 106 -16.95 -7.93 -7.19
N HIS A 107 -17.22 -8.74 -6.16
CA HIS A 107 -18.22 -8.57 -5.11
C HIS A 107 -17.71 -9.21 -3.82
N SER A 108 -16.46 -8.94 -3.46
CA SER A 108 -15.82 -9.59 -2.32
C SER A 108 -15.38 -8.56 -1.30
N VAL A 109 -15.58 -8.92 -0.04
CA VAL A 109 -14.97 -8.24 1.09
C VAL A 109 -13.70 -9.00 1.43
N LEU A 110 -12.59 -8.28 1.49
CA LEU A 110 -11.28 -8.74 1.91
C LEU A 110 -10.94 -8.11 3.26
N PHE A 111 -10.05 -8.75 3.99
CA PHE A 111 -9.58 -8.27 5.29
C PHE A 111 -8.09 -7.98 5.21
N ASN A 112 -7.69 -6.95 5.95
CA ASN A 112 -6.30 -6.55 6.08
C ASN A 112 -5.97 -6.26 7.55
N ALA A 113 -4.70 -6.47 7.91
CA ALA A 113 -4.15 -6.10 9.20
C ALA A 113 -2.64 -5.86 9.07
N LYS A 114 -2.11 -4.93 9.85
CA LYS A 114 -0.67 -4.64 9.85
C LYS A 114 -0.24 -4.23 11.25
N LEU A 115 0.91 -4.73 11.68
CA LEU A 115 1.53 -4.43 12.97
C LEU A 115 2.92 -3.88 12.70
N GLY A 116 3.27 -2.76 13.32
CA GLY A 116 4.56 -2.14 13.05
C GLY A 116 4.98 -1.12 14.08
N THR A 117 6.21 -0.66 13.92
CA THR A 117 6.87 0.28 14.79
C THR A 117 7.31 1.47 13.94
N PRO A 118 7.02 2.72 14.35
CA PRO A 118 7.44 3.89 13.59
C PRO A 118 8.96 4.03 13.60
N GLU A 119 9.48 4.79 12.64
CA GLU A 119 10.91 5.12 12.61
C GLU A 119 11.33 5.77 13.94
N GLY A 120 12.46 5.31 14.49
CA GLY A 120 12.95 5.80 15.78
C GLY A 120 12.22 5.30 17.04
N ALA A 121 11.27 4.35 16.91
CA ALA A 121 10.58 3.77 18.06
C ALA A 121 11.55 3.19 19.12
N PHE A 122 12.63 2.57 18.65
CA PHE A 122 13.68 2.00 19.49
C PHE A 122 15.03 2.65 19.13
N PHE A 123 15.97 2.74 20.06
CA PHE A 123 17.37 3.16 19.78
C PHE A 123 17.55 4.52 19.04
N GLY A 124 16.59 5.44 19.14
CA GLY A 124 16.67 6.79 18.59
C GLY A 124 16.53 6.84 17.06
N SER A 125 16.85 8.00 16.47
CA SER A 125 16.59 8.29 15.05
C SER A 125 17.27 7.37 14.03
N TRP A 126 18.23 6.53 14.44
CA TRP A 126 18.86 5.54 13.57
C TRP A 126 17.92 4.37 13.25
N PHE A 127 17.06 3.96 14.17
CA PHE A 127 16.25 2.76 14.00
C PHE A 127 15.20 2.94 12.89
N PRO A 128 15.09 1.99 11.95
CA PRO A 128 14.12 2.09 10.86
C PRO A 128 12.69 1.85 11.35
N ALA A 129 11.71 2.28 10.57
CA ALA A 129 10.34 1.78 10.72
C ALA A 129 10.29 0.31 10.29
N LEU A 130 9.51 -0.50 10.97
CA LEU A 130 9.33 -1.93 10.66
C LEU A 130 7.85 -2.27 10.67
N ASN A 131 7.39 -3.11 9.75
CA ASN A 131 6.06 -3.70 9.87
C ASN A 131 6.01 -5.14 9.35
N VAL A 132 4.95 -5.82 9.76
CA VAL A 132 4.47 -7.07 9.18
C VAL A 132 2.99 -6.89 8.89
N GLY A 133 2.60 -7.12 7.64
CA GLY A 133 1.23 -6.99 7.17
C GLY A 133 0.65 -8.32 6.71
N ILE A 134 -0.67 -8.38 6.70
CA ILE A 134 -1.43 -9.34 5.92
C ILE A 134 -2.58 -8.62 5.22
N PHE A 135 -2.73 -8.84 3.93
CA PHE A 135 -3.76 -8.21 3.11
C PHE A 135 -4.34 -9.19 2.09
N ASP A 136 -5.41 -8.78 1.41
CA ASP A 136 -6.18 -9.63 0.51
C ASP A 136 -6.60 -10.97 1.16
N VAL A 137 -6.96 -10.93 2.44
CA VAL A 137 -7.48 -12.09 3.15
C VAL A 137 -8.95 -12.25 2.79
N GLY A 138 -9.29 -13.34 2.12
CA GLY A 138 -10.67 -13.57 1.68
C GLY A 138 -11.17 -14.98 2.00
N THR A 139 -12.49 -15.14 1.95
CA THR A 139 -13.19 -16.35 2.41
C THR A 139 -13.41 -17.40 1.31
N LYS A 140 -13.22 -17.05 0.03
CA LYS A 140 -13.36 -17.96 -1.11
C LYS A 140 -12.03 -18.56 -1.51
N SER A 141 -11.93 -19.89 -1.41
CA SER A 141 -10.76 -20.64 -1.87
C SER A 141 -10.45 -20.35 -3.35
N GLN A 142 -9.16 -20.28 -3.67
CA GLN A 142 -8.59 -20.03 -5.01
C GLN A 142 -8.82 -18.61 -5.57
N VAL A 143 -9.86 -17.91 -5.13
CA VAL A 143 -10.26 -16.61 -5.67
C VAL A 143 -9.78 -15.48 -4.77
N THR A 144 -10.42 -15.29 -3.63
CA THR A 144 -10.13 -14.17 -2.72
C THR A 144 -9.13 -14.57 -1.63
N SER A 145 -8.77 -15.85 -1.52
CA SER A 145 -7.86 -16.36 -0.49
C SER A 145 -6.39 -16.11 -0.84
N MET A 146 -6.03 -14.90 -1.28
CA MET A 146 -4.64 -14.58 -1.61
C MET A 146 -3.77 -14.55 -0.36
N ASN A 147 -4.32 -14.06 0.77
CA ASN A 147 -3.71 -14.12 2.10
C ASN A 147 -2.22 -13.72 2.04
N ILE A 148 -1.96 -12.52 1.53
CA ILE A 148 -0.61 -12.06 1.24
C ILE A 148 -0.03 -11.50 2.53
N VAL A 149 1.03 -12.13 3.02
CA VAL A 149 1.80 -11.64 4.16
C VAL A 149 2.98 -10.86 3.63
N ASP A 150 3.29 -9.73 4.23
CA ASP A 150 4.47 -8.93 3.91
C ASP A 150 5.29 -8.56 5.15
N PHE A 151 6.50 -8.11 4.89
CA PHE A 151 7.38 -7.49 5.86
C PHE A 151 8.11 -6.34 5.18
N LEU A 152 8.10 -5.16 5.81
CA LEU A 152 8.76 -3.98 5.27
C LEU A 152 9.63 -3.28 6.31
N VAL A 153 10.71 -2.69 5.81
CA VAL A 153 11.63 -1.81 6.52
C VAL A 153 11.59 -0.45 5.85
N GLY A 154 11.36 0.62 6.62
CA GLY A 154 11.30 1.99 6.13
C GLY A 154 12.35 2.89 6.76
N LYS A 155 12.86 3.85 5.98
CA LYS A 155 13.83 4.83 6.45
C LYS A 155 13.70 6.17 5.74
N THR A 156 13.74 7.24 6.53
CA THR A 156 13.87 8.61 6.04
C THR A 156 15.31 8.92 5.66
N LEU A 157 15.54 9.36 4.42
CA LEU A 157 16.85 9.69 3.86
C LEU A 157 17.11 11.20 3.93
N GLY A 158 16.86 11.79 5.11
CA GLY A 158 16.98 13.24 5.31
C GLY A 158 16.13 14.04 4.31
N PRO A 159 16.71 14.97 3.53
CA PRO A 159 15.97 15.80 2.58
C PRO A 159 15.55 15.05 1.30
N PHE A 160 15.94 13.77 1.14
CA PHE A 160 15.69 13.00 -0.08
C PHE A 160 14.42 12.15 -0.03
N GLY A 161 13.55 12.34 0.98
CA GLY A 161 12.33 11.55 1.14
C GLY A 161 12.54 10.27 1.92
N ARG A 162 11.61 9.32 1.78
CA ARG A 162 11.59 8.05 2.49
C ARG A 162 11.67 6.89 1.51
N ILE A 163 12.39 5.84 1.89
CA ILE A 163 12.43 4.58 1.17
C ILE A 163 11.89 3.48 2.07
N HIS A 164 11.15 2.56 1.46
CA HIS A 164 10.58 1.39 2.09
C HIS A 164 10.95 0.17 1.25
N GLY A 165 11.25 -0.95 1.89
CA GLY A 165 11.63 -2.15 1.16
C GLY A 165 11.46 -3.41 1.98
N GLY A 166 11.19 -4.51 1.29
CA GLY A 166 10.97 -5.79 1.93
C GLY A 166 10.43 -6.83 0.96
N GLY A 167 9.58 -7.73 1.44
CA GLY A 167 9.08 -8.83 0.63
C GLY A 167 7.70 -9.31 1.05
N TYR A 168 7.08 -10.08 0.17
CA TYR A 168 5.77 -10.67 0.37
C TYR A 168 5.76 -12.17 0.06
N TYR A 169 4.80 -12.86 0.66
CA TYR A 169 4.44 -14.23 0.38
C TYR A 169 2.92 -14.39 0.44
N GLY A 170 2.32 -14.74 -0.70
CA GLY A 170 0.91 -15.08 -0.81
C GLY A 170 0.65 -16.58 -0.85
N ASN A 171 -0.61 -16.93 -0.65
CA ASN A 171 -1.11 -18.29 -0.64
C ASN A 171 -0.91 -18.97 -2.02
N PRO A 172 -0.10 -20.04 -2.13
CA PRO A 172 0.14 -20.76 -3.38
C PRO A 172 -1.11 -21.50 -3.91
N GLY A 173 -2.15 -21.62 -3.07
CA GLY A 173 -3.46 -22.14 -3.45
C GLY A 173 -4.34 -21.14 -4.20
N SER A 174 -4.06 -19.83 -4.11
CA SER A 174 -4.76 -18.80 -4.87
C SER A 174 -4.29 -18.78 -6.32
N VAL A 175 -5.22 -18.65 -7.28
CA VAL A 175 -4.84 -18.54 -8.70
C VAL A 175 -4.29 -17.16 -9.04
N LEU A 176 -4.68 -16.12 -8.30
CA LEU A 176 -4.19 -14.76 -8.49
C LEU A 176 -2.74 -14.57 -8.04
N MET A 177 -2.23 -15.51 -7.23
CA MET A 177 -0.81 -15.58 -6.85
C MET A 177 0.02 -16.42 -7.84
N ARG A 178 -0.52 -16.72 -9.02
CA ARG A 178 0.13 -17.48 -10.09
C ARG A 178 0.21 -16.66 -11.36
N GLU A 179 1.19 -17.01 -12.18
CA GLU A 179 1.28 -16.46 -13.53
C GLU A 179 0.00 -16.75 -14.32
N ASN A 180 -0.48 -15.74 -15.04
CA ASN A 180 -1.68 -15.72 -15.86
C ASN A 180 -3.00 -15.95 -15.10
N GLY A 181 -2.97 -16.01 -13.77
CA GLY A 181 -4.19 -16.07 -12.96
C GLY A 181 -4.92 -17.41 -13.09
N CYS A 182 -4.19 -18.49 -13.38
CA CYS A 182 -4.76 -19.78 -13.76
C CYS A 182 -4.07 -20.97 -13.07
N LYS A 183 -4.73 -22.13 -13.07
CA LYS A 183 -4.15 -23.40 -12.60
C LYS A 183 -4.42 -24.53 -13.60
N ARG A 184 -3.39 -25.28 -13.99
CA ARG A 184 -3.47 -26.36 -15.01
C ARG A 184 -4.51 -27.45 -14.70
N TYR A 185 -4.81 -27.67 -13.41
CA TYR A 185 -5.76 -28.68 -12.94
C TYR A 185 -6.97 -28.07 -12.20
N ALA A 186 -7.28 -26.79 -12.41
CA ALA A 186 -8.55 -26.24 -11.95
C ALA A 186 -9.72 -26.82 -12.78
N THR A 187 -10.90 -26.89 -12.19
CA THR A 187 -12.12 -27.33 -12.89
C THR A 187 -12.51 -26.32 -13.96
N VAL A 188 -12.81 -26.79 -15.18
CA VAL A 188 -13.28 -25.94 -16.31
C VAL A 188 -14.44 -25.02 -15.90
N ALA A 189 -15.33 -25.51 -15.03
CA ALA A 189 -16.50 -24.79 -14.54
C ALA A 189 -16.19 -23.50 -13.76
N SER A 190 -14.96 -23.34 -13.23
CA SER A 190 -14.57 -22.11 -12.54
C SER A 190 -14.01 -21.03 -13.47
N GLY A 191 -13.70 -21.35 -14.73
CA GLY A 191 -13.06 -20.41 -15.65
C GLY A 191 -11.62 -20.04 -15.27
N LEU A 192 -11.02 -20.72 -14.29
CA LEU A 192 -9.67 -20.46 -13.75
C LEU A 192 -8.62 -21.47 -14.26
N GLN A 193 -8.98 -22.29 -15.26
CA GLN A 193 -8.07 -23.24 -15.88
C GLN A 193 -7.12 -22.52 -16.85
N CYS A 194 -5.86 -22.95 -16.88
CA CYS A 194 -4.92 -22.41 -17.85
C CYS A 194 -5.31 -22.81 -19.28
N LEU A 195 -5.38 -21.82 -20.16
CA LEU A 195 -5.54 -22.00 -21.59
C LEU A 195 -4.23 -22.48 -22.24
N PRO A 196 -4.27 -23.09 -23.43
CA PRO A 196 -3.07 -23.48 -24.16
C PRO A 196 -2.06 -22.32 -24.26
N GLY A 197 -0.81 -22.58 -23.89
CA GLY A 197 0.26 -21.58 -23.88
C GLY A 197 0.40 -20.76 -22.58
N GLN A 198 -0.52 -20.88 -21.63
CA GLN A 198 -0.40 -20.26 -20.30
C GLN A 198 0.42 -21.14 -19.35
N SER A 199 1.25 -20.52 -18.51
CA SER A 199 2.15 -21.26 -17.62
C SER A 199 1.43 -21.76 -16.36
N GLY A 200 0.66 -20.89 -15.69
CA GLY A 200 0.09 -21.15 -14.36
C GLY A 200 1.15 -21.37 -13.27
N ALA A 201 2.38 -20.94 -13.54
CA ALA A 201 3.53 -21.19 -12.67
C ALA A 201 3.36 -20.49 -11.31
N SER A 202 4.01 -21.04 -10.28
CA SER A 202 3.99 -20.40 -8.96
C SER A 202 4.73 -19.07 -9.03
N ALA A 203 4.06 -18.00 -8.62
CA ALA A 203 4.64 -16.67 -8.54
C ALA A 203 4.23 -16.00 -7.22
N ASN A 204 4.10 -16.78 -6.14
CA ASN A 204 3.43 -16.36 -4.92
C ASN A 204 4.34 -15.64 -3.91
N SER A 205 5.53 -15.21 -4.31
CA SER A 205 6.46 -14.47 -3.45
C SER A 205 7.31 -13.50 -4.25
N GLY A 206 7.74 -12.42 -3.63
CA GLY A 206 8.56 -11.41 -4.28
C GLY A 206 9.07 -10.33 -3.32
N GLY A 207 9.89 -9.43 -3.86
CA GLY A 207 10.30 -8.19 -3.19
C GLY A 207 9.36 -7.04 -3.49
N MET A 208 9.32 -6.07 -2.58
CA MET A 208 8.64 -4.78 -2.74
C MET A 208 9.57 -3.62 -2.38
N VAL A 209 9.40 -2.50 -3.07
CA VAL A 209 10.07 -1.24 -2.77
C VAL A 209 9.09 -0.08 -2.96
N GLY A 210 9.11 0.87 -2.04
CA GLY A 210 8.32 2.10 -2.09
C GLY A 210 9.21 3.31 -1.81
N TYR A 211 8.83 4.44 -2.38
CA TYR A 211 9.50 5.72 -2.20
C TYR A 211 8.47 6.84 -2.16
N ASP A 212 8.63 7.78 -1.22
CA ASP A 212 7.84 9.00 -1.18
C ASP A 212 8.68 10.22 -0.81
N TYR A 213 8.28 11.38 -1.33
CA TYR A 213 8.95 12.65 -1.11
C TYR A 213 7.98 13.83 -1.14
N GLY A 214 7.79 14.45 0.03
CA GLY A 214 7.03 15.70 0.17
C GLY A 214 7.90 16.94 -0.05
N PHE A 215 7.43 17.90 -0.86
CA PHE A 215 8.25 19.05 -1.26
C PHE A 215 7.53 20.40 -1.31
N TRP A 216 6.28 20.47 -0.89
CA TRP A 216 5.56 21.74 -0.75
C TRP A 216 5.00 21.90 0.67
N PRO A 217 5.81 22.34 1.64
CA PRO A 217 5.35 22.51 3.01
C PRO A 217 4.35 23.66 3.11
N VAL A 218 3.24 23.40 3.79
CA VAL A 218 2.15 24.34 4.09
C VAL A 218 1.65 24.11 5.51
N LYS A 219 0.84 25.04 6.05
CA LYS A 219 0.22 24.91 7.37
C LYS A 219 -1.29 24.87 7.24
N ASP A 220 -1.95 24.08 8.09
CA ASP A 220 -3.40 24.15 8.27
C ASP A 220 -3.80 25.34 9.16
N LYS A 221 -5.12 25.48 9.41
CA LYS A 221 -5.66 26.56 10.25
C LYS A 221 -5.21 26.46 11.73
N ALA A 222 -4.85 25.27 12.19
CA ALA A 222 -4.36 25.03 13.54
C ALA A 222 -2.83 25.18 13.64
N GLY A 223 -2.15 25.45 12.52
CA GLY A 223 -0.70 25.62 12.45
C GLY A 223 0.08 24.31 12.25
N ASN A 224 -0.59 23.18 12.03
CA ASN A 224 0.06 21.91 11.74
C ASN A 224 0.67 21.95 10.35
N GLU A 225 1.94 21.55 10.24
CA GLU A 225 2.65 21.48 8.97
C GLU A 225 2.29 20.22 8.20
N TYR A 226 2.09 20.34 6.89
CA TYR A 226 1.99 19.21 5.99
C TYR A 226 2.54 19.52 4.61
N ASN A 227 2.86 18.50 3.82
CA ASN A 227 3.26 18.70 2.43
C ASN A 227 2.01 18.70 1.55
N LYS A 228 1.78 19.80 0.84
CA LYS A 228 0.68 19.92 -0.12
C LYS A 228 0.81 18.87 -1.22
N TRP A 229 2.03 18.66 -1.70
CA TRP A 229 2.35 17.69 -2.74
C TRP A 229 3.39 16.68 -2.25
N VAL A 230 3.12 15.41 -2.51
CA VAL A 230 4.04 14.29 -2.25
C VAL A 230 4.18 13.50 -3.55
N PHE A 231 5.41 13.34 -4.03
CA PHE A 231 5.71 12.37 -5.07
C PHE A 231 5.77 10.98 -4.44
N ALA A 232 5.19 9.98 -5.09
CA ALA A 232 5.25 8.59 -4.64
C ALA A 232 5.52 7.65 -5.81
N ALA A 233 6.26 6.58 -5.55
CA ALA A 233 6.53 5.51 -6.50
C ALA A 233 6.72 4.19 -5.76
N ASP A 234 6.30 3.09 -6.37
CA ASP A 234 6.53 1.76 -5.81
C ASP A 234 6.59 0.67 -6.87
N TYR A 235 7.04 -0.50 -6.44
CA TYR A 235 7.12 -1.68 -7.26
C TYR A 235 7.10 -2.96 -6.42
N ALA A 236 6.31 -3.94 -6.86
CA ALA A 236 6.35 -5.32 -6.42
C ALA A 236 6.82 -6.23 -7.56
N SER A 237 7.79 -7.08 -7.26
CA SER A 237 8.28 -8.09 -8.21
C SER A 237 7.26 -9.23 -8.39
N GLY A 238 7.51 -10.12 -9.35
CA GLY A 238 6.71 -11.33 -9.55
C GLY A 238 5.63 -11.15 -10.62
N LYS A 239 5.27 -12.24 -11.29
CA LYS A 239 4.21 -12.27 -12.31
C LYS A 239 2.93 -12.83 -11.71
N ASN A 240 2.22 -11.98 -10.98
CA ASN A 240 0.99 -12.31 -10.27
C ASN A 240 0.10 -11.05 -10.18
N TYR A 241 -0.97 -11.12 -9.40
CA TYR A 241 -1.92 -10.03 -9.16
C TYR A 241 -1.26 -8.72 -8.70
N ILE A 242 -0.39 -8.74 -7.69
CA ILE A 242 0.21 -7.53 -7.13
C ILE A 242 1.47 -7.08 -7.89
N GLY A 243 2.04 -7.96 -8.71
CA GLY A 243 3.26 -7.70 -9.46
C GLY A 243 3.11 -6.56 -10.46
N GLY A 244 3.83 -5.48 -10.23
CA GLY A 244 3.68 -4.24 -10.98
C GLY A 244 4.29 -3.07 -10.22
N GLY A 245 4.11 -1.87 -10.73
CA GLY A 245 4.57 -0.66 -10.07
C GLY A 245 3.94 0.58 -10.66
N GLY A 246 4.23 1.71 -10.06
CA GLY A 246 3.67 2.97 -10.47
C GLY A 246 4.47 4.14 -9.94
N PHE A 247 4.11 5.33 -10.41
CA PHE A 247 4.53 6.57 -9.79
C PHE A 247 3.48 7.65 -10.04
N GLY A 248 3.45 8.64 -9.16
CA GLY A 248 2.51 9.75 -9.31
C GLY A 248 2.65 10.79 -8.22
N MET A 249 1.58 11.56 -8.07
CA MET A 249 1.53 12.70 -7.17
C MET A 249 0.31 12.58 -6.27
N TYR A 250 0.53 12.69 -4.97
CA TYR A 250 -0.50 13.03 -4.01
C TYR A 250 -0.70 14.54 -3.98
N HIS A 251 -1.96 14.97 -4.05
CA HIS A 251 -2.40 16.31 -3.71
C HIS A 251 -3.18 16.27 -2.40
N TYR A 252 -2.63 16.87 -1.36
CA TYR A 252 -3.28 17.00 -0.05
C TYR A 252 -4.17 18.24 -0.02
N PHE A 253 -5.48 18.07 0.10
CA PHE A 253 -6.42 19.18 0.31
C PHE A 253 -6.27 19.74 1.73
N THR A 254 -6.15 18.83 2.70
CA THR A 254 -5.81 19.06 4.10
C THR A 254 -4.74 18.05 4.51
N LYS A 255 -4.25 18.09 5.75
CA LYS A 255 -3.35 17.05 6.26
C LYS A 255 -3.97 15.64 6.27
N ASP A 256 -5.31 15.56 6.25
CA ASP A 256 -6.08 14.33 6.41
C ASP A 256 -6.79 13.88 5.13
N ILE A 257 -6.81 14.69 4.06
CA ILE A 257 -7.53 14.38 2.81
C ILE A 257 -6.58 14.55 1.63
N SER A 258 -6.35 13.48 0.88
CA SER A 258 -5.50 13.49 -0.32
C SER A 258 -6.13 12.84 -1.53
N LEU A 259 -5.65 13.25 -2.71
CA LEU A 259 -5.92 12.60 -3.99
C LEU A 259 -4.59 12.19 -4.62
N LEU A 260 -4.37 10.90 -4.83
CA LEU A 260 -3.25 10.39 -5.63
C LEU A 260 -3.67 10.19 -7.07
N THR A 261 -2.77 10.49 -8.00
CA THR A 261 -2.98 10.14 -9.41
C THR A 261 -1.68 9.91 -10.19
N GLY A 262 -1.75 9.03 -11.20
CA GLY A 262 -0.64 8.75 -12.11
C GLY A 262 -0.75 7.38 -12.84
N PRO A 263 0.30 6.97 -13.57
CA PRO A 263 0.34 5.66 -14.24
C PRO A 263 0.71 4.49 -13.31
N VAL A 264 0.24 3.29 -13.66
CA VAL A 264 0.57 1.98 -13.06
C VAL A 264 0.83 0.98 -14.18
N TRP A 265 1.87 0.17 -14.07
CA TRP A 265 2.19 -0.95 -14.96
C TRP A 265 2.20 -2.27 -14.20
N PHE A 266 2.12 -3.37 -14.94
CA PHE A 266 1.98 -4.71 -14.36
C PHE A 266 2.99 -5.67 -14.96
N ASN A 267 3.50 -6.59 -14.14
CA ASN A 267 4.40 -7.64 -14.59
C ASN A 267 3.63 -8.77 -15.29
N ASP A 268 2.36 -8.98 -14.92
CA ASP A 268 1.45 -9.94 -15.55
C ASP A 268 0.35 -9.22 -16.34
N HIS A 269 0.58 -9.06 -17.64
CA HIS A 269 -0.38 -8.43 -18.54
C HIS A 269 -1.60 -9.28 -18.87
N VAL A 270 -1.62 -10.57 -18.51
CA VAL A 270 -2.79 -11.42 -18.75
C VAL A 270 -3.87 -11.10 -17.72
N ILE A 271 -3.52 -11.06 -16.44
CA ILE A 271 -4.47 -10.74 -15.36
C ILE A 271 -4.76 -9.25 -15.31
N ASN A 272 -3.70 -8.44 -15.23
CA ASN A 272 -3.83 -7.03 -14.94
C ASN A 272 -3.98 -6.21 -16.22
N GLY A 273 -3.71 -6.76 -17.41
CA GLY A 273 -3.80 -6.04 -18.68
C GLY A 273 -2.63 -5.08 -18.91
N GLN A 274 -2.86 -4.11 -19.80
CA GLN A 274 -1.93 -3.01 -20.05
C GLN A 274 -1.93 -2.01 -18.90
N TRP A 275 -0.97 -1.10 -18.93
CA TRP A 275 -0.83 -0.01 -17.96
C TRP A 275 -2.15 0.75 -17.78
N LYS A 276 -2.37 1.26 -16.57
CA LYS A 276 -3.57 1.98 -16.16
C LYS A 276 -3.19 3.32 -15.59
N TRP A 277 -4.15 4.24 -15.62
CA TRP A 277 -4.13 5.43 -14.82
C TRP A 277 -4.90 5.18 -13.53
N THR A 278 -4.35 5.64 -12.41
CA THR A 278 -5.00 5.54 -11.10
C THR A 278 -5.45 6.90 -10.59
N VAL A 279 -6.57 6.88 -9.88
CA VAL A 279 -7.05 7.97 -9.05
C VAL A 279 -7.45 7.34 -7.72
N GLN A 280 -6.88 7.82 -6.62
CA GLN A 280 -7.12 7.29 -5.28
C GLN A 280 -7.48 8.44 -4.35
N LEU A 281 -8.56 8.29 -3.58
CA LEU A 281 -8.99 9.25 -2.58
C LEU A 281 -8.77 8.66 -1.18
N ASP A 282 -8.01 9.37 -0.36
CA ASP A 282 -7.72 9.00 1.02
C ASP A 282 -8.31 10.03 1.98
N ILE A 283 -8.96 9.56 3.05
CA ILE A 283 -9.54 10.40 4.10
C ILE A 283 -9.24 9.80 5.47
N ASN A 284 -8.56 10.57 6.33
CA ASN A 284 -8.35 10.27 7.74
C ASN A 284 -9.29 11.09 8.65
N PHE A 285 -9.81 10.49 9.73
CA PHE A 285 -10.65 11.18 10.73
C PHE A 285 -10.69 10.50 12.11
#